data_AF-A0A2V8QCB3-F1
#
_entry.id   AF-A0A2V8QCB3-F1
#
_cell.length_a   1.000
_cell.length_b   1.000
_cell.length_c   1.000
_cell.angle_alpha   90.00
_cell.angle_beta   90.00
_cell.angle_gamma   90.00
#
_symmetry.space_group_name_H-M   'P 1'
#
loop_
_entity.id
_entity.type
_entity.pdbx_description
1 polymer ?
#
loop_
_entity_poly.entity_id
_entity_poly.type
_entity_poly.pdbx_seq_one_letter_code
_entity_poly.pdbx_strand_id
1 'polypeptide(L)'
;MRGAAVLLLLVLIAGSYSCGRTTRIASLTPAVSAQPLQPTKSSGPRIDFATQVKPILEAKCQGCHFSGGKMYDKLPFDRPETIKSLGTKLFTRIHDENERKVIREFLAQE
;
A
#
# COMPACT_ATOMS: atom_id res chain seq x y z
N MET A 1 31.95 59.90 33.18
CA MET A 1 31.72 60.68 31.94
C MET A 1 31.83 59.70 30.75
N ARG A 2 30.97 58.67 30.65
CA ARG A 2 29.59 58.73 30.11
C ARG A 2 29.50 59.26 28.67
N GLY A 3 30.62 59.37 27.95
CA GLY A 3 30.72 59.66 26.52
C GLY A 3 30.41 58.47 25.60
N ALA A 4 29.75 57.43 26.13
CA ALA A 4 29.24 56.32 25.34
C ALA A 4 27.75 56.56 25.08
N ALA A 5 27.41 56.64 23.80
CA ALA A 5 26.07 56.38 23.30
C ALA A 5 25.00 57.48 23.51
N VAL A 6 25.38 58.75 23.65
CA VAL A 6 24.56 59.87 23.10
C VAL A 6 24.52 59.80 21.55
N LEU A 7 25.32 58.91 20.96
CA LEU A 7 25.24 58.40 19.59
C LEU A 7 23.96 57.59 19.27
N LEU A 8 22.99 57.55 20.20
CA LEU A 8 21.68 56.90 20.01
C LEU A 8 20.54 57.90 19.71
N LEU A 9 20.85 59.17 19.42
CA LEU A 9 19.83 60.20 19.17
C LEU A 9 19.95 61.01 17.86
N LEU A 10 20.78 60.61 16.88
CA LEU A 10 21.02 61.41 15.66
C LEU A 10 20.96 60.64 14.33
N VAL A 11 20.04 59.70 14.16
CA VAL A 11 19.51 59.31 12.83
C VAL A 11 18.02 58.98 12.98
N LEU A 12 17.14 59.98 12.93
CA LEU A 12 16.40 60.34 11.70
C LEU A 12 15.60 59.13 11.20
N ILE A 13 14.33 58.96 11.56
CA ILE A 13 13.21 59.77 11.02
C ILE A 13 13.33 59.95 9.48
N ALA A 14 13.78 58.91 8.78
CA ALA A 14 13.83 58.87 7.31
C ALA A 14 13.66 57.43 6.80
N GLY A 15 12.47 56.87 6.99
CA GLY A 15 12.16 55.55 6.44
C GLY A 15 10.68 55.22 6.34
N SER A 16 9.80 56.12 6.81
CA SER A 16 8.35 56.05 6.62
C SER A 16 7.93 56.52 5.23
N TYR A 17 8.65 56.14 4.16
CA TYR A 17 8.26 56.46 2.77
C TYR A 17 8.86 55.44 1.81
N SER A 18 8.36 54.20 1.84
CA SER A 18 8.37 53.37 0.63
C SER A 18 7.12 52.54 0.55
N CYS A 19 6.11 53.25 0.04
CA CYS A 19 4.99 52.71 -0.68
C CYS A 19 5.49 51.75 -1.77
N GLY A 20 5.07 50.48 -1.67
CA GLY A 20 4.89 49.49 -2.73
C GLY A 20 5.93 49.37 -3.86
N ARG A 21 6.63 48.23 -3.91
CA ARG A 21 6.82 47.52 -5.20
C ARG A 21 7.11 46.04 -5.02
N THR A 22 6.02 45.27 -5.12
CA THR A 22 5.89 43.95 -5.74
C THR A 22 7.15 43.38 -6.40
N THR A 23 7.62 42.26 -5.88
CA THR A 23 8.30 41.23 -6.68
C THR A 23 7.91 39.86 -6.12
N ARG A 24 6.77 39.33 -6.60
CA ARG A 24 6.51 37.89 -6.54
C ARG A 24 7.54 37.24 -7.47
N ILE A 25 8.55 36.59 -6.89
CA ILE A 25 9.38 35.64 -7.62
C ILE A 25 8.46 34.46 -7.93
N ALA A 26 8.07 34.34 -9.18
CA ALA A 26 7.37 33.17 -9.69
C ALA A 26 8.35 31.99 -9.65
N SER A 27 8.25 31.17 -8.62
CA SER A 27 8.88 29.86 -8.58
C SER A 27 8.16 28.95 -9.57
N LEU A 28 8.72 28.82 -10.76
CA LEU A 28 8.34 27.77 -11.72
C LEU A 28 8.91 26.44 -11.19
N THR A 29 8.20 25.81 -10.25
CA THR A 29 8.42 24.40 -9.98
C THR A 29 7.79 23.60 -11.12
N PRO A 30 8.53 22.71 -11.80
CA PRO A 30 7.89 21.75 -12.68
C PRO A 30 7.05 20.83 -11.80
N ALA A 31 5.73 20.97 -11.90
CA ALA A 31 4.80 20.03 -11.30
C ALA A 31 4.94 18.70 -12.05
N VAL A 32 5.83 17.84 -11.56
CA VAL A 32 5.83 16.42 -11.92
C VAL A 32 4.50 15.88 -11.39
N SER A 33 3.54 15.75 -12.30
CA SER A 33 2.25 15.13 -12.02
C SER A 33 2.52 13.68 -11.65
N ALA A 34 2.47 13.37 -10.35
CA ALA A 34 2.52 12.01 -9.86
C ALA A 34 1.25 11.31 -10.35
N GLN A 35 1.37 10.53 -11.43
CA GLN A 35 0.30 9.64 -11.85
C GLN A 35 0.11 8.57 -10.78
N PRO A 36 -1.14 8.30 -10.34
CA PRO A 36 -1.42 7.19 -9.46
C PRO A 36 -0.97 5.88 -10.14
N LEU A 37 -0.15 5.06 -9.48
CA LEU A 37 0.08 3.69 -9.91
C LEU A 37 -1.26 2.96 -9.87
N GLN A 38 -1.88 2.78 -11.03
CA GLN A 38 -3.05 1.92 -11.14
C GLN A 38 -2.58 0.46 -11.01
N PRO A 39 -3.26 -0.37 -10.20
CA PRO A 39 -2.95 -1.78 -10.11
C PRO A 39 -3.17 -2.41 -11.49
N THR A 40 -2.08 -2.86 -12.13
CA THR A 40 -2.15 -3.58 -13.40
C THR A 40 -2.86 -4.89 -13.13
N LYS A 41 -4.05 -5.04 -13.72
CA LYS A 41 -4.79 -6.30 -13.68
C LYS A 41 -3.90 -7.39 -14.28
N SER A 42 -3.63 -8.46 -13.52
CA SER A 42 -2.70 -9.52 -13.93
C SER A 42 -3.19 -10.13 -15.24
N SER A 43 -2.47 -9.87 -16.34
CA SER A 43 -2.80 -10.36 -17.68
C SER A 43 -2.20 -11.76 -17.97
N GLY A 44 -1.74 -12.47 -16.93
CA GLY A 44 -1.19 -13.81 -17.05
C GLY A 44 -2.26 -14.89 -17.24
N PRO A 45 -1.86 -16.14 -17.51
CA PRO A 45 -2.78 -17.28 -17.55
C PRO A 45 -3.59 -17.39 -16.25
N ARG A 46 -4.89 -17.65 -16.38
CA ARG A 46 -5.79 -17.79 -15.22
C ARG A 46 -5.53 -19.13 -14.52
N ILE A 47 -5.16 -19.07 -13.24
CA ILE A 47 -5.11 -20.16 -12.28
C ILE A 47 -6.51 -20.69 -12.03
N ASP A 48 -6.70 -21.96 -12.33
CA ASP A 48 -7.92 -22.69 -12.04
C ASP A 48 -7.92 -23.24 -10.60
N PHE A 49 -9.02 -23.01 -9.88
CA PHE A 49 -9.10 -23.41 -8.48
C PHE A 49 -9.11 -24.93 -8.32
N ALA A 50 -9.90 -25.64 -9.12
CA ALA A 50 -10.14 -27.07 -8.93
C ALA A 50 -8.91 -27.92 -9.24
N THR A 51 -8.12 -27.50 -10.23
CA THR A 51 -6.97 -28.27 -10.73
C THR A 51 -5.64 -27.83 -10.14
N GLN A 52 -5.49 -26.58 -9.70
CA GLN A 52 -4.21 -26.04 -9.23
C GLN A 52 -4.18 -25.70 -7.74
N VAL A 53 -5.25 -25.14 -7.19
CA VAL A 53 -5.28 -24.67 -5.78
C VAL A 53 -5.82 -25.76 -4.85
N LYS A 54 -6.95 -26.36 -5.21
CA LYS A 54 -7.63 -27.37 -4.40
C LYS A 54 -6.72 -28.56 -4.03
N PRO A 55 -5.91 -29.15 -4.93
CA PRO A 55 -5.03 -30.26 -4.58
C PRO A 55 -3.99 -29.91 -3.51
N ILE A 56 -3.47 -28.67 -3.51
CA ILE A 56 -2.54 -28.17 -2.49
C ILE A 56 -3.23 -28.15 -1.11
N LEU A 57 -4.48 -27.70 -1.08
CA LEU A 57 -5.28 -27.62 0.15
C LEU A 57 -5.73 -29.00 0.63
N GLU A 58 -6.09 -29.90 -0.27
CA GLU A 58 -6.43 -31.30 0.07
C GLU A 58 -5.25 -31.97 0.77
N ALA A 59 -4.05 -31.89 0.19
CA ALA A 59 -2.85 -32.54 0.73
C ALA A 59 -2.53 -32.15 2.19
N LYS A 60 -2.91 -30.94 2.65
CA LYS A 60 -2.55 -30.42 3.97
C LYS A 60 -3.73 -30.21 4.92
N CYS A 61 -4.95 -30.06 4.39
CA CYS A 61 -6.11 -29.60 5.15
C CYS A 61 -7.32 -30.54 5.05
N GLN A 62 -7.25 -31.61 4.24
CA GLN A 62 -8.36 -32.54 4.01
C GLN A 62 -8.97 -33.11 5.29
N GLY A 63 -8.15 -33.51 6.26
CA GLY A 63 -8.66 -34.14 7.49
C GLY A 63 -9.54 -33.25 8.38
N CYS A 64 -9.60 -31.94 8.14
CA CYS A 64 -10.40 -31.02 8.97
C CYS A 64 -11.31 -30.11 8.15
N HIS A 65 -10.86 -29.61 6.99
CA HIS A 65 -11.53 -28.53 6.25
C HIS A 65 -12.20 -28.98 4.95
N PHE A 66 -12.27 -30.29 4.69
CA PHE A 66 -12.98 -30.88 3.56
C PHE A 66 -14.14 -31.75 4.06
N SER A 67 -14.99 -32.23 3.15
CA SER A 67 -16.19 -33.00 3.48
C SER A 67 -15.86 -34.16 4.45
N GLY A 68 -16.61 -34.25 5.54
CA GLY A 68 -16.36 -35.21 6.64
C GLY A 68 -15.34 -34.75 7.68
N GLY A 69 -14.66 -33.62 7.45
CA GLY A 69 -13.73 -33.01 8.39
C GLY A 69 -14.45 -32.22 9.49
N LYS A 70 -13.89 -32.25 10.70
CA LYS A 70 -14.48 -31.63 11.91
C LYS A 70 -14.68 -30.11 11.87
N MET A 71 -14.01 -29.41 10.94
CA MET A 71 -14.07 -27.95 10.77
C MET A 71 -14.82 -27.52 9.50
N TYR A 72 -15.35 -28.46 8.72
CA TYR A 72 -15.92 -28.20 7.40
C TYR A 72 -17.03 -27.15 7.44
N ASP A 73 -17.98 -27.29 8.37
CA ASP A 73 -19.13 -26.39 8.48
C ASP A 73 -18.73 -24.93 8.79
N LYS A 74 -17.53 -24.72 9.35
CA LYS A 74 -17.02 -23.39 9.72
C LYS A 74 -16.14 -22.79 8.63
N LEU A 75 -15.25 -23.61 8.07
CA LEU A 75 -14.20 -23.19 7.14
C LEU A 75 -13.98 -24.28 6.08
N PRO A 76 -14.84 -24.35 5.06
CA PRO A 76 -14.73 -25.33 3.98
C PRO A 76 -13.68 -24.91 2.95
N PHE A 77 -12.60 -25.68 2.78
CA PHE A 77 -11.47 -25.34 1.90
C PHE A 77 -11.60 -25.90 0.49
N ASP A 78 -12.68 -26.62 0.21
CA ASP A 78 -13.10 -27.02 -1.13
C ASP A 78 -13.86 -25.91 -1.87
N ARG A 79 -14.09 -24.75 -1.22
CA ARG A 79 -14.77 -23.59 -1.80
C ARG A 79 -13.79 -22.46 -2.10
N PRO A 80 -13.72 -21.95 -3.35
CA PRO A 80 -12.81 -20.87 -3.70
C PRO A 80 -13.08 -19.59 -2.91
N GLU A 81 -14.34 -19.32 -2.55
CA GLU A 81 -14.75 -18.12 -1.82
C GLU A 81 -14.10 -18.06 -0.43
N THR A 82 -14.02 -19.21 0.26
CA THR A 82 -13.38 -19.30 1.58
C THR A 82 -11.89 -19.00 1.48
N ILE A 83 -11.23 -19.48 0.43
CA ILE A 83 -9.80 -19.26 0.20
C ILE A 83 -9.52 -17.79 -0.13
N LYS A 84 -10.37 -17.16 -0.95
CA LYS A 84 -10.30 -15.72 -1.22
C LYS A 84 -10.49 -14.90 0.06
N SER A 85 -11.45 -15.26 0.91
CA SER A 85 -11.71 -14.58 2.19
C SER A 85 -10.53 -14.70 3.17
N LEU A 86 -9.87 -15.85 3.22
CA LEU A 86 -8.70 -16.07 4.08
C LEU A 86 -7.43 -15.40 3.54
N GLY A 87 -7.26 -15.39 2.22
CA GLY A 87 -6.10 -14.84 1.55
C GLY A 87 -4.80 -15.48 2.03
N THR A 88 -3.82 -14.64 2.36
CA THR A 88 -2.47 -15.08 2.76
C THR A 88 -2.39 -15.69 4.16
N LYS A 89 -3.48 -15.71 4.96
CA LYS A 89 -3.50 -16.39 6.27
C LYS A 89 -3.21 -17.89 6.14
N LEU A 90 -3.52 -18.48 4.99
CA LEU A 90 -3.20 -19.87 4.65
C LEU A 90 -1.69 -20.16 4.72
N PHE A 91 -0.84 -19.15 4.53
CA PHE A 91 0.62 -19.31 4.50
C PHE A 91 1.24 -19.60 5.87
N THR A 92 0.44 -19.53 6.94
CA THR A 92 0.83 -20.05 8.26
C THR A 92 0.94 -21.57 8.28
N ARG A 93 0.23 -22.27 7.38
CA ARG A 93 0.22 -23.75 7.23
C ARG A 93 0.84 -24.24 5.92
N ILE A 94 0.93 -23.38 4.92
CA ILE A 94 1.54 -23.69 3.62
C ILE A 94 2.89 -22.95 3.57
N HIS A 95 4.00 -23.69 3.55
CA HIS A 95 5.35 -23.10 3.62
C HIS A 95 6.13 -23.20 2.30
N ASP A 96 5.77 -24.12 1.40
CA ASP A 96 6.41 -24.25 0.09
C ASP A 96 6.11 -23.01 -0.77
N GLU A 97 7.15 -22.39 -1.35
CA GLU A 97 6.95 -21.17 -2.12
C GLU A 97 6.32 -21.40 -3.49
N ASN A 98 6.45 -22.59 -4.08
CA ASN A 98 5.77 -22.87 -5.35
C ASN A 98 4.26 -22.95 -5.10
N GLU A 99 3.84 -23.62 -4.02
CA GLU A 99 2.44 -23.68 -3.59
C GLU A 99 1.90 -22.29 -3.23
N ARG A 100 2.65 -21.50 -2.45
CA ARG A 100 2.27 -20.12 -2.11
C ARG A 100 2.16 -19.23 -3.33
N LYS A 101 3.05 -19.38 -4.32
CA LYS A 101 3.01 -18.63 -5.58
C LYS A 101 1.70 -18.91 -6.32
N VAL A 102 1.32 -20.17 -6.48
CA VAL A 102 0.05 -20.56 -7.12
C VAL A 102 -1.14 -19.95 -6.39
N ILE A 103 -1.15 -20.00 -5.05
CA ILE A 103 -2.24 -19.41 -4.26
C ILE A 103 -2.24 -17.88 -4.38
N ARG A 104 -1.09 -17.21 -4.36
CA ARG A 104 -1.01 -15.75 -4.57
C ARG A 104 -1.53 -15.35 -5.96
N GLU A 105 -1.17 -16.10 -6.98
CA GLU A 105 -1.65 -15.87 -8.35
C GLU A 105 -3.17 -16.06 -8.41
N PHE A 106 -3.71 -17.11 -7.80
CA PHE A 106 -5.16 -17.30 -7.67
C PHE A 106 -5.86 -16.14 -6.94
N LEU A 107 -5.29 -15.66 -5.82
CA LEU A 107 -5.82 -14.54 -5.04
C LEU A 107 -5.74 -13.19 -5.77
N ALA A 108 -4.82 -13.05 -6.73
CA ALA A 108 -4.68 -11.85 -7.54
C ALA A 108 -5.71 -11.76 -8.69
N GLN A 109 -6.48 -12.82 -8.95
CA GLN A 109 -7.42 -12.92 -10.08
C GLN A 109 -8.81 -12.36 -9.78
N GLU A 110 -8.87 -11.13 -9.27
CA GLU A 110 -10.12 -10.42 -8.97
C GLU A 110 -10.92 -10.03 -10.23
#